data_AF-A0A662LBK8-F1
#
_entry.id   AF-A0A662LBK8-F1
#
_cell.length_a   1.000
_cell.length_b   1.000
_cell.length_c   1.000
_cell.angle_alpha   90.00
_cell.angle_beta   90.00
_cell.angle_gamma   90.00
#
_symmetry.space_group_name_H-M   'P 1'
#
loop_
_entity.id
_entity.type
_entity.pdbx_description
1 polymer ?
#
loop_
_entity_poly.entity_id
_entity_poly.type
_entity_poly.pdbx_seq_one_letter_code
_entity_poly.pdbx_strand_id
1 'polypeptide(L)'
;MDIIAFIAGLIVGIVAVSIAVEFAWKKSAPEKTCKLTKKWNLAELRNPLIVAEKLNVSPPADAKVVVATPSPLAKKARENPDVTGNFAVGLNKAYIFAGEIKEGQIAIVTSDDDILRELRDTFYEFYKVKEKVVSYVPKKGKVKIRGVVKAVFPYRDGYLMRVSYEGGLVGVLLNERMDVEGRKVEVEGEVIEYPFIKPTNITVLD
;
A
#
# COMPACT_ATOMS: atom_id res chain seq x y z
N MET A 1 8.56 -25.35 -66.31
CA MET A 1 8.56 -24.77 -64.95
C MET A 1 8.15 -25.89 -64.02
N ASP A 2 8.97 -26.23 -63.03
CA ASP A 2 8.78 -27.45 -62.23
C ASP A 2 7.60 -27.26 -61.26
N ILE A 3 6.54 -28.06 -61.43
CA ILE A 3 5.30 -27.98 -60.62
C ILE A 3 5.62 -28.12 -59.13
N ILE A 4 6.66 -28.90 -58.80
CA ILE A 4 7.12 -29.11 -57.43
C ILE A 4 7.68 -27.80 -56.84
N ALA A 5 8.44 -27.04 -57.61
CA ALA A 5 8.97 -25.75 -57.17
C ALA A 5 7.86 -24.70 -56.97
N PHE A 6 6.82 -24.74 -57.82
CA PHE A 6 5.65 -23.87 -57.67
C PHE A 6 4.88 -24.17 -56.37
N ILE A 7 4.64 -25.46 -56.07
CA ILE A 7 3.95 -25.89 -54.85
C ILE A 7 4.78 -25.54 -53.60
N ALA A 8 6.09 -25.77 -53.63
CA ALA A 8 6.97 -25.42 -52.53
C ALA A 8 6.98 -23.91 -52.25
N GLY A 9 7.04 -23.08 -53.31
CA GLY A 9 6.98 -21.62 -53.18
C GLY A 9 5.63 -21.13 -52.63
N LEU A 10 4.53 -21.76 -53.02
CA LEU A 10 3.19 -21.44 -52.52
C LEU A 10 3.08 -21.71 -51.00
N ILE A 11 3.56 -22.87 -50.54
CA ILE A 11 3.51 -23.25 -49.13
C ILE A 11 4.33 -22.28 -48.28
N VAL A 12 5.56 -21.97 -48.71
CA VAL A 12 6.43 -21.02 -48.01
C VAL A 12 5.82 -19.62 -47.97
N GLY A 13 5.21 -19.19 -49.09
CA GLY A 13 4.50 -17.92 -49.17
C GLY A 13 3.33 -17.81 -48.20
N ILE A 14 2.49 -18.84 -48.10
CA ILE A 14 1.36 -18.87 -47.17
C ILE A 14 1.85 -18.77 -45.72
N VAL A 15 2.86 -19.57 -45.34
CA VAL A 15 3.41 -19.55 -43.98
C VAL A 15 4.00 -18.18 -43.63
N ALA A 16 4.76 -17.58 -44.56
CA ALA A 16 5.34 -16.26 -44.35
C ALA A 16 4.28 -15.16 -44.22
N VAL A 17 3.23 -15.20 -45.04
CA VAL A 17 2.10 -14.25 -44.96
C VAL A 17 1.34 -14.41 -43.66
N SER A 18 1.06 -15.63 -43.21
CA SER A 18 0.38 -15.88 -41.93
C SER A 18 1.18 -15.31 -40.75
N ILE A 19 2.49 -15.53 -40.71
CA ILE A 19 3.37 -14.98 -39.67
C ILE A 19 3.39 -13.45 -39.74
N ALA A 20 3.49 -12.87 -40.94
CA ALA A 20 3.51 -11.43 -41.13
C ALA A 20 2.19 -10.77 -40.68
N VAL A 21 1.04 -11.39 -40.94
CA VAL A 21 -0.28 -10.91 -40.51
C VAL A 21 -0.42 -10.97 -38.98
N GLU A 22 -0.01 -12.07 -38.34
CA GLU A 22 -0.01 -12.15 -36.87
C GLU A 22 0.90 -11.10 -36.24
N PHE A 23 2.07 -10.87 -36.82
CA PHE A 23 3.03 -9.87 -36.33
C PHE A 23 2.53 -8.43 -36.56
N ALA A 24 1.82 -8.18 -37.65
CA ALA A 24 1.18 -6.90 -37.96
C ALA A 24 0.00 -6.64 -37.01
N TRP A 25 -0.82 -7.66 -36.71
CA TRP A 25 -1.92 -7.53 -35.76
C TRP A 25 -1.44 -7.31 -34.32
N LYS A 26 -0.35 -7.95 -33.89
CA LYS A 26 0.32 -7.63 -32.61
C LYS A 26 0.80 -6.18 -32.51
N LYS A 27 0.98 -5.48 -33.64
CA LYS A 27 1.43 -4.07 -33.71
C LYS A 27 0.31 -3.08 -34.04
N SER A 28 -0.95 -3.54 -34.19
CA SER A 28 -2.09 -2.63 -34.37
C SER A 28 -2.11 -1.67 -33.19
N ALA A 29 -2.03 -0.37 -33.47
CA ALA A 29 -1.96 0.70 -32.47
C ALA A 29 -2.98 0.48 -31.35
N PRO A 30 -2.64 0.81 -30.09
CA PRO A 30 -3.53 0.57 -28.97
C PRO A 30 -4.90 1.19 -29.29
N GLU A 31 -5.96 0.39 -29.20
CA GLU A 31 -7.30 0.95 -29.10
C GLU A 31 -7.24 2.07 -28.06
N LYS A 32 -7.94 3.18 -28.27
CA LYS A 32 -7.94 4.29 -27.31
C LYS A 32 -8.60 3.80 -26.01
N THR A 33 -7.81 3.11 -25.18
CA THR A 33 -8.21 2.48 -23.93
C THR A 33 -8.48 3.55 -22.88
N CYS A 34 -7.88 4.74 -23.02
CA CYS A 34 -8.05 5.89 -22.15
C CYS A 34 -8.87 7.01 -22.81
N LYS A 35 -9.91 7.51 -22.12
CA LYS A 35 -10.69 8.70 -22.54
C LYS A 35 -10.89 9.65 -21.37
N LEU A 36 -10.84 10.96 -21.62
CA LEU A 36 -11.20 11.97 -20.63
C LEU A 36 -12.73 12.08 -20.54
N THR A 37 -13.26 12.15 -19.33
CA THR A 37 -14.69 12.36 -19.08
C THR A 37 -14.95 13.21 -17.83
N LYS A 38 -16.06 13.95 -17.83
CA LYS A 38 -16.66 14.56 -16.63
C LYS A 38 -17.94 13.84 -16.20
N LYS A 39 -18.46 12.96 -17.07
CA LYS A 39 -19.65 12.15 -16.84
C LYS A 39 -19.19 10.75 -16.46
N TRP A 40 -19.29 10.43 -15.19
CA TRP A 40 -18.97 9.13 -14.62
C TRP A 40 -19.94 8.85 -13.48
N ASN A 41 -20.13 7.57 -13.17
CA ASN A 41 -20.93 7.15 -12.04
C ASN A 41 -20.29 5.90 -11.43
N LEU A 42 -19.99 5.95 -10.13
CA LEU A 42 -19.39 4.83 -9.41
C LEU A 42 -20.30 3.59 -9.40
N ALA A 43 -21.62 3.77 -9.47
CA ALA A 43 -22.58 2.68 -9.55
C ALA A 43 -22.53 1.89 -10.86
N GLU A 44 -21.85 2.40 -11.89
CA GLU A 44 -21.59 1.64 -13.13
C GLU A 44 -20.49 0.60 -12.97
N LEU A 45 -19.70 0.68 -11.89
CA LEU A 45 -18.69 -0.31 -11.54
C LEU A 45 -19.32 -1.37 -10.63
N ARG A 46 -19.16 -2.65 -10.96
CA ARG A 46 -19.53 -3.76 -10.07
C ARG A 46 -18.42 -4.00 -9.05
N ASN A 47 -18.78 -4.13 -7.77
CA ASN A 47 -17.87 -4.33 -6.63
C ASN A 47 -16.62 -3.42 -6.69
N PRO A 48 -16.78 -2.09 -6.81
CA PRO A 48 -15.63 -1.22 -7.07
C PRO A 48 -14.66 -1.19 -5.89
N LEU A 49 -13.37 -1.13 -6.21
CA LEU A 49 -12.32 -0.79 -5.27
C LEU A 49 -12.00 0.69 -5.45
N ILE A 50 -12.15 1.48 -4.40
CA ILE A 50 -12.06 2.94 -4.44
C ILE A 50 -10.94 3.41 -3.52
N VAL A 51 -10.02 4.20 -4.07
CA VAL A 51 -8.97 4.93 -3.35
C VAL A 51 -9.25 6.42 -3.52
N ALA A 52 -9.28 7.17 -2.43
CA ALA A 52 -9.43 8.62 -2.50
C ALA A 52 -8.70 9.32 -1.37
N GLU A 53 -8.06 10.44 -1.66
CA GLU A 53 -7.61 11.35 -0.60
C GLU A 53 -8.80 11.88 0.20
N LYS A 54 -9.86 12.25 -0.53
CA LYS A 54 -11.16 12.63 0.02
C LYS A 54 -12.29 12.22 -0.92
N LEU A 55 -13.31 11.58 -0.37
CA LEU A 55 -14.48 11.11 -1.10
C LEU A 55 -15.70 11.95 -0.76
N ASN A 56 -16.17 12.79 -1.70
CA ASN A 56 -17.32 13.69 -1.53
C ASN A 56 -18.57 13.18 -2.26
N VAL A 57 -18.66 11.88 -2.53
CA VAL A 57 -19.83 11.21 -3.10
C VAL A 57 -20.11 9.91 -2.34
N SER A 58 -21.35 9.46 -2.34
CA SER A 58 -21.71 8.19 -1.71
C SER A 58 -21.17 7.02 -2.55
N PRO A 59 -20.32 6.14 -1.99
CA PRO A 59 -19.88 4.96 -2.72
C PRO A 59 -21.03 3.93 -2.86
N PRO A 60 -21.00 3.07 -3.88
CA PRO A 60 -21.90 1.92 -3.99
C PRO A 60 -21.84 1.02 -2.74
N ALA A 61 -22.94 0.33 -2.43
CA ALA A 61 -23.05 -0.46 -1.19
C ALA A 61 -22.09 -1.67 -1.14
N ASP A 62 -21.71 -2.19 -2.30
CA ASP A 62 -20.78 -3.29 -2.54
C ASP A 62 -19.32 -2.83 -2.73
N ALA A 63 -19.05 -1.52 -2.62
CA ALA A 63 -17.72 -0.97 -2.79
C ALA A 63 -16.81 -1.26 -1.60
N LYS A 64 -15.53 -1.56 -1.89
CA LYS A 64 -14.46 -1.48 -0.89
C LYS A 64 -13.75 -0.14 -1.05
N VAL A 65 -13.67 0.62 0.02
CA VAL A 65 -13.19 2.01 -0.04
C VAL A 65 -12.05 2.19 0.95
N VAL A 66 -10.98 2.85 0.53
CA VAL A 66 -9.92 3.35 1.39
C VAL A 66 -9.73 4.86 1.15
N VAL A 67 -9.64 5.62 2.24
CA VAL A 67 -9.52 7.08 2.19
C VAL A 67 -8.38 7.61 3.06
N ALA A 68 -7.71 8.67 2.61
CA ALA A 68 -6.73 9.38 3.44
C ALA A 68 -7.42 10.17 4.56
N THR A 69 -8.44 10.96 4.20
CA THR A 69 -9.23 11.76 5.13
C THR A 69 -10.67 11.24 5.18
N PRO A 70 -11.20 10.88 6.37
CA PRO A 70 -12.58 10.46 6.53
C PRO A 70 -13.57 11.52 6.06
N SER A 71 -14.67 11.09 5.43
CA SER A 71 -15.79 11.96 5.07
C SER A 71 -17.11 11.41 5.60
N PRO A 72 -18.11 12.27 5.89
CA PRO A 72 -19.43 11.81 6.35
C PRO A 72 -20.15 10.88 5.36
N LEU A 73 -19.78 10.94 4.08
CA LEU A 73 -20.37 10.16 2.99
C LEU A 73 -19.73 8.76 2.86
N ALA A 74 -18.52 8.59 3.40
CA ALA A 74 -17.73 7.37 3.28
C ALA A 74 -17.70 6.57 4.60
N LYS A 75 -18.86 6.36 5.25
CA LYS A 75 -18.94 5.78 6.61
C LYS A 75 -18.34 4.38 6.76
N LYS A 76 -18.32 3.58 5.69
CA LYS A 76 -17.73 2.23 5.66
C LYS A 76 -16.31 2.19 5.09
N ALA A 77 -15.74 3.35 4.75
CA ALA A 77 -14.41 3.41 4.19
C ALA A 77 -13.36 3.13 5.27
N ARG A 78 -12.30 2.44 4.85
CA ARG A 78 -11.11 2.25 5.65
C ARG A 78 -10.27 3.53 5.62
N GLU A 79 -9.79 3.98 6.76
CA GLU A 79 -8.86 5.09 6.82
C GLU A 79 -7.41 4.60 6.65
N ASN A 80 -6.67 5.26 5.77
CA ASN A 80 -5.22 5.09 5.63
C ASN A 80 -4.59 6.43 5.21
N PRO A 81 -3.92 7.16 6.13
CA PRO A 81 -3.34 8.48 5.86
C PRO A 81 -2.27 8.49 4.76
N ASP A 82 -1.69 7.35 4.42
CA ASP A 82 -0.67 7.23 3.37
C ASP A 82 -1.27 7.16 1.96
N VAL A 83 -2.60 7.13 1.83
CA VAL A 83 -3.28 7.12 0.54
C VAL A 83 -2.90 8.36 -0.26
N THR A 84 -2.40 8.11 -1.47
CA THR A 84 -2.13 9.14 -2.48
C THR A 84 -2.93 8.84 -3.73
N GLY A 85 -3.51 9.88 -4.34
CA GLY A 85 -4.26 9.75 -5.58
C GLY A 85 -5.75 9.43 -5.38
N ASN A 86 -6.49 9.43 -6.50
CA ASN A 86 -7.93 9.32 -6.50
C ASN A 86 -8.37 8.45 -7.68
N PHE A 87 -8.89 7.25 -7.42
CA PHE A 87 -9.36 6.34 -8.47
C PHE A 87 -10.43 5.36 -7.97
N ALA A 88 -11.19 4.82 -8.91
CA ALA A 88 -12.13 3.73 -8.70
C ALA A 88 -11.93 2.67 -9.78
N VAL A 89 -11.66 1.43 -9.38
CA VAL A 89 -11.43 0.30 -10.29
C VAL A 89 -12.53 -0.75 -10.13
N GLY A 90 -13.19 -1.08 -11.24
CA GLY A 90 -14.11 -2.21 -11.34
C GLY A 90 -13.47 -3.42 -11.99
N LEU A 91 -14.29 -4.35 -12.49
CA LEU A 91 -13.83 -5.59 -13.12
C LEU A 91 -13.09 -5.34 -14.45
N ASN A 92 -13.52 -4.37 -15.24
CA ASN A 92 -13.08 -4.20 -16.63
C ASN A 92 -13.01 -2.72 -17.07
N LYS A 93 -13.22 -1.79 -16.13
CA LYS A 93 -12.97 -0.37 -16.34
C LYS A 93 -12.57 0.30 -15.03
N ALA A 94 -11.82 1.39 -15.12
CA ALA A 94 -11.47 2.24 -14.00
C ALA A 94 -11.68 3.71 -14.34
N TYR A 95 -11.87 4.52 -13.30
CA TYR A 95 -11.83 5.98 -13.35
C TYR A 95 -10.65 6.47 -12.53
N ILE A 96 -9.79 7.28 -13.13
CA ILE A 96 -8.65 7.94 -12.47
C ILE A 96 -8.96 9.44 -12.44
N PHE A 97 -9.11 10.01 -11.25
CA PHE A 97 -9.57 11.38 -11.06
C PHE A 97 -8.39 12.34 -10.92
N ALA A 98 -8.51 13.51 -11.52
CA ALA A 98 -7.46 14.55 -11.45
C ALA A 98 -7.38 15.27 -10.08
N GLY A 99 -8.15 14.82 -9.08
CA GLY A 99 -8.28 15.44 -7.76
C GLY A 99 -9.37 14.73 -6.95
N GLU A 100 -9.85 15.37 -5.87
CA GLU A 100 -10.88 14.80 -4.99
C GLU A 100 -12.08 14.23 -5.77
N ILE A 101 -12.57 13.06 -5.35
CA ILE A 101 -13.70 12.41 -6.01
C ILE A 101 -14.99 13.13 -5.61
N LYS A 102 -15.51 13.96 -6.52
CA LYS A 102 -16.74 14.75 -6.39
C LYS A 102 -17.46 14.91 -7.72
N GLU A 103 -18.76 15.18 -7.71
CA GLU A 103 -19.53 15.39 -8.93
C GLU A 103 -18.87 16.43 -9.87
N GLY A 104 -18.87 16.13 -11.17
CA GLY A 104 -18.27 16.98 -12.21
C GLY A 104 -16.74 16.97 -12.26
N GLN A 105 -16.06 16.23 -11.38
CA GLN A 105 -14.61 16.08 -11.43
C GLN A 105 -14.16 15.41 -12.73
N ILE A 106 -13.07 15.90 -13.31
CA ILE A 106 -12.47 15.30 -14.49
C ILE A 106 -11.84 13.96 -14.11
N ALA A 107 -12.13 12.94 -14.90
CA ALA A 107 -11.55 11.61 -14.78
C ALA A 107 -11.04 11.12 -16.13
N ILE A 108 -10.02 10.28 -16.10
CA ILE A 108 -9.66 9.39 -17.20
C ILE A 108 -10.41 8.08 -16.96
N VAL A 109 -11.22 7.66 -17.93
CA VAL A 109 -11.75 6.30 -17.96
C VAL A 109 -10.79 5.41 -18.74
N THR A 110 -10.43 4.26 -18.18
CA THR A 110 -9.57 3.28 -18.83
C THR A 110 -10.14 1.86 -18.75
N SER A 111 -9.88 1.06 -19.77
CA SER A 111 -10.10 -0.40 -19.80
C SER A 111 -8.81 -1.18 -20.09
N ASP A 112 -7.66 -0.53 -19.92
CA ASP A 112 -6.34 -1.13 -20.13
C ASP A 112 -5.99 -2.10 -19.00
N ASP A 113 -5.74 -3.37 -19.32
CA ASP A 113 -5.54 -4.42 -18.33
C ASP A 113 -4.32 -4.20 -17.43
N ASP A 114 -3.24 -3.61 -17.95
CA ASP A 114 -2.04 -3.34 -17.14
C ASP A 114 -2.32 -2.22 -16.13
N ILE A 115 -3.01 -1.15 -16.56
CA ILE A 115 -3.45 -0.09 -15.64
C ILE A 115 -4.45 -0.63 -14.61
N LEU A 116 -5.41 -1.46 -15.03
CA LEU A 116 -6.38 -2.06 -14.11
C LEU A 116 -5.70 -2.94 -13.06
N ARG A 117 -4.66 -3.70 -13.44
CA ARG A 117 -3.86 -4.51 -12.50
C ARG A 117 -3.12 -3.61 -11.51
N GLU A 118 -2.40 -2.61 -12.00
CA GLU A 118 -1.63 -1.69 -11.15
C GLU A 118 -2.53 -0.98 -10.13
N LEU A 119 -3.68 -0.44 -10.55
CA LEU A 119 -4.63 0.22 -9.65
C LEU A 119 -5.19 -0.73 -8.58
N ARG A 120 -5.41 -2.01 -8.91
CA ARG A 120 -5.84 -3.01 -7.93
C ARG A 120 -4.75 -3.31 -6.92
N ASP A 121 -3.52 -3.49 -7.38
CA ASP A 121 -2.37 -3.76 -6.51
C ASP A 121 -2.17 -2.58 -5.54
N THR A 122 -2.18 -1.34 -6.04
CA THR A 122 -2.14 -0.12 -5.23
C THR A 122 -3.30 -0.05 -4.23
N PHE A 123 -4.53 -0.38 -4.66
CA PHE A 123 -5.67 -0.44 -3.74
C PHE A 123 -5.38 -1.44 -2.61
N TYR A 124 -4.93 -2.65 -2.93
CA TYR A 124 -4.66 -3.66 -1.91
C TYR A 124 -3.49 -3.28 -1.00
N GLU A 125 -2.51 -2.53 -1.47
CA GLU A 125 -1.46 -1.98 -0.61
C GLU A 125 -2.01 -1.00 0.42
N PHE A 126 -2.90 -0.09 0.02
CA PHE A 126 -3.56 0.81 0.96
C PHE A 126 -4.60 0.11 1.83
N TYR A 127 -5.26 -0.91 1.28
CA TYR A 127 -6.31 -1.67 1.94
C TYR A 127 -5.75 -2.78 2.84
N LYS A 128 -4.45 -3.10 2.75
CA LYS A 128 -3.80 -4.00 3.70
C LYS A 128 -4.13 -3.54 5.11
N VAL A 129 -4.47 -4.51 5.95
CA VAL A 129 -4.42 -4.28 7.38
C VAL A 129 -2.95 -4.07 7.68
N LYS A 130 -2.51 -2.80 7.70
CA LYS A 130 -1.52 -2.42 8.69
C LYS A 130 -2.17 -2.84 10.00
N GLU A 131 -1.78 -4.00 10.50
CA GLU A 131 -1.95 -4.29 11.90
C GLU A 131 -1.34 -3.04 12.54
N LYS A 132 -2.20 -2.18 13.09
CA LYS A 132 -1.72 -1.27 14.09
C LYS A 132 -1.25 -2.23 15.17
N VAL A 133 0.01 -2.58 15.15
CA VAL A 133 0.69 -3.11 16.32
C VAL A 133 0.70 -1.91 17.25
N VAL A 134 -0.43 -1.75 17.94
CA VAL A 134 -0.57 -0.83 19.05
C VAL A 134 0.22 -1.49 20.18
N SER A 135 1.55 -1.51 20.07
CA SER A 135 2.40 -1.59 21.26
C SER A 135 2.35 -0.19 21.90
N TYR A 136 1.19 0.17 22.42
CA TYR A 136 1.02 1.35 23.24
C TYR A 136 1.81 1.10 24.52
N VAL A 137 3.00 1.69 24.63
CA VAL A 137 3.60 1.97 25.93
C VAL A 137 2.64 2.96 26.59
N PRO A 138 1.85 2.56 27.61
CA PRO A 138 0.95 3.48 28.26
C PRO A 138 1.75 4.64 28.85
N LYS A 139 1.17 5.85 28.87
CA LYS A 139 1.83 7.01 29.49
C LYS A 139 2.23 6.77 30.96
N LYS A 140 1.63 5.76 31.63
CA LYS A 140 1.93 5.28 32.98
C LYS A 140 1.60 3.79 33.12
N GLY A 141 2.36 3.05 33.92
CA GLY A 141 2.08 1.67 34.31
C GLY A 141 3.05 0.64 33.75
N LYS A 142 2.75 -0.65 33.96
CA LYS A 142 3.61 -1.77 33.57
C LYS A 142 3.64 -1.97 32.06
N VAL A 143 4.83 -2.22 31.52
CA VAL A 143 5.08 -2.42 30.09
C VAL A 143 6.02 -3.58 29.85
N LYS A 144 5.82 -4.23 28.71
CA LYS A 144 6.70 -5.24 28.15
C LYS A 144 6.97 -4.86 26.70
N ILE A 145 8.23 -4.55 26.37
CA ILE A 145 8.64 -4.09 25.04
C ILE A 145 9.76 -4.96 24.50
N ARG A 146 9.80 -5.14 23.18
CA ARG A 146 10.90 -5.79 22.46
C ARG A 146 11.51 -4.79 21.49
N GLY A 147 12.83 -4.65 21.49
CA GLY A 147 13.50 -3.71 20.61
C GLY A 147 15.00 -3.94 20.49
N VAL A 148 15.64 -3.14 19.65
CA VAL A 148 17.09 -3.14 19.42
C VAL A 148 17.73 -2.02 20.22
N VAL A 149 18.77 -2.35 21.00
CA VAL A 149 19.53 -1.35 21.74
C VAL A 149 20.35 -0.51 20.77
N LYS A 150 20.15 0.81 20.81
CA LYS A 150 20.86 1.76 19.96
C LYS A 150 22.10 2.34 20.62
N ALA A 151 22.05 2.56 21.94
CA ALA A 151 23.17 3.07 22.72
C ALA A 151 22.91 2.85 24.21
N VAL A 152 23.99 2.72 24.99
CA VAL A 152 23.99 2.73 26.45
C VAL A 152 25.02 3.76 26.93
N PHE A 153 24.57 4.81 27.61
CA PHE A 153 25.44 5.90 28.06
C PHE A 153 25.12 6.36 29.48
N PRO A 154 26.09 6.98 30.20
CA PRO A 154 25.85 7.52 31.53
C PRO A 154 24.72 8.56 31.54
N TYR A 155 23.82 8.46 32.51
CA TYR A 155 22.70 9.38 32.68
C TYR A 155 22.31 9.49 34.15
N ARG A 156 22.47 10.71 34.72
CA ARG A 156 22.32 10.97 36.16
C ARG A 156 23.18 10.01 36.99
N ASP A 157 22.59 9.35 37.99
CA ASP A 157 23.27 8.41 38.90
C ASP A 157 23.35 6.97 38.34
N GLY A 158 23.10 6.78 37.04
CA GLY A 158 23.11 5.47 36.41
C GLY A 158 23.37 5.56 34.90
N TYR A 159 22.68 4.74 34.12
CA TYR A 159 22.82 4.67 32.68
C TYR A 159 21.47 4.73 31.98
N LEU A 160 21.45 5.28 30.77
CA LEU A 160 20.28 5.28 29.89
C LEU A 160 20.56 4.35 28.70
N MET A 161 19.75 3.30 28.60
CA MET A 161 19.74 2.41 27.45
C MET A 161 18.65 2.87 26.48
N ARG A 162 19.05 3.33 25.30
CA ARG A 162 18.12 3.70 24.22
C ARG A 162 17.68 2.45 23.49
N VAL A 163 16.40 2.11 23.57
CA VAL A 163 15.82 0.97 22.87
C VAL A 163 14.92 1.47 21.76
N SER A 164 15.25 1.08 20.53
CA SER A 164 14.39 1.27 19.37
C SER A 164 13.46 0.07 19.28
N TYR A 165 12.18 0.30 19.47
CA TYR A 165 11.12 -0.71 19.36
C TYR A 165 10.17 -0.31 18.23
N GLU A 166 9.19 -1.16 17.93
CA GLU A 166 8.26 -0.93 16.81
C GLU A 166 7.46 0.39 16.96
N GLY A 167 7.22 0.86 18.19
CA GLY A 167 6.53 2.11 18.48
C GLY A 167 7.42 3.36 18.61
N GLY A 168 8.71 3.27 18.31
CA GLY A 168 9.64 4.41 18.33
C GLY A 168 10.87 4.18 19.22
N LEU A 169 11.28 5.21 19.94
CA LEU A 169 12.47 5.17 20.80
C LEU A 169 12.12 5.46 22.25
N VAL A 170 12.56 4.58 23.15
CA VAL A 170 12.38 4.74 24.61
C VAL A 170 13.71 4.67 25.32
N GLY A 171 13.74 5.28 26.50
CA GLY A 171 14.87 5.25 27.41
C GLY A 171 14.60 4.26 28.55
N VAL A 172 15.48 3.29 28.74
CA VAL A 172 15.44 2.36 29.88
C VAL A 172 16.50 2.79 30.89
N LEU A 173 16.08 3.10 32.12
CA LEU A 173 16.98 3.55 33.18
C LEU A 173 17.63 2.34 33.84
N LEU A 174 18.96 2.28 33.81
CA LEU A 174 19.75 1.19 34.38
C LEU A 174 20.57 1.72 35.57
N ASN A 175 20.73 0.88 36.59
CA ASN A 175 21.64 1.19 37.70
C ASN A 175 23.11 0.95 37.31
N GLU A 176 23.35 -0.01 36.42
CA GLU A 176 24.68 -0.42 35.97
C GLU A 176 24.74 -0.43 34.43
N ARG A 177 25.95 -0.30 33.88
CA ARG A 177 26.17 -0.37 32.44
C ARG A 177 25.91 -1.78 31.94
N MET A 178 25.16 -1.91 30.85
CA MET A 178 24.98 -3.16 30.12
C MET A 178 25.58 -3.05 28.72
N ASP A 179 26.46 -3.97 28.35
CA ASP A 179 27.08 -4.02 27.01
C ASP A 179 26.20 -4.83 26.04
N VAL A 180 25.08 -4.22 25.64
CA VAL A 180 24.05 -4.84 24.78
C VAL A 180 23.75 -4.02 23.53
N GLU A 181 24.58 -3.04 23.20
CA GLU A 181 24.42 -2.23 21.99
C GLU A 181 24.34 -3.10 20.73
N GLY A 182 23.39 -2.79 19.86
CA GLY A 182 23.11 -3.56 18.64
C GLY A 182 22.33 -4.86 18.87
N ARG A 183 22.18 -5.35 20.11
CA ARG A 183 21.43 -6.57 20.41
C ARG A 183 19.93 -6.31 20.54
N LYS A 184 19.13 -7.36 20.28
CA LYS A 184 17.70 -7.36 20.58
C LYS A 184 17.51 -7.65 22.07
N VAL A 185 16.60 -6.91 22.69
CA VAL A 185 16.27 -7.07 24.10
C VAL A 185 14.75 -7.04 24.30
N GLU A 186 14.28 -7.81 25.28
CA GLU A 186 12.95 -7.71 25.86
C GLU A 186 13.08 -7.00 27.22
N VAL A 187 12.33 -5.92 27.41
CA VAL A 187 12.35 -5.12 28.64
C VAL A 187 10.96 -5.14 29.25
N GLU A 188 10.88 -5.63 30.48
CA GLU A 188 9.69 -5.57 31.33
C GLU A 188 9.94 -4.54 32.43
N GLY A 189 9.00 -3.63 32.66
CA GLY A 189 9.19 -2.57 33.65
C GLY A 189 7.98 -1.68 33.82
N GLU A 190 8.18 -0.53 34.46
CA GLU A 190 7.15 0.47 34.67
C GLU A 190 7.54 1.81 34.04
N VAL A 191 6.60 2.45 33.35
CA VAL A 191 6.78 3.79 32.78
C VAL A 191 6.67 4.80 33.92
N ILE A 192 7.80 5.41 34.30
CA ILE A 192 7.81 6.48 35.31
C ILE A 192 7.28 7.77 34.69
N GLU A 193 7.85 8.14 33.54
CA GLU A 193 7.52 9.35 32.79
C GLU A 193 7.88 9.07 31.34
N TYR A 194 6.92 9.06 30.42
CA TYR A 194 7.22 8.82 29.02
C TYR A 194 8.27 9.82 28.50
N PRO A 195 9.37 9.38 27.85
CA PRO A 195 9.62 8.03 27.30
C PRO A 195 10.55 7.13 28.16
N PHE A 196 10.64 7.34 29.48
CA PHE A 196 11.50 6.63 30.41
C PHE A 196 10.80 5.45 31.12
N ILE A 197 11.47 4.30 31.09
CA ILE A 197 11.04 3.04 31.70
C ILE A 197 12.03 2.66 32.81
N LYS A 198 11.52 2.29 33.98
CA LYS A 198 12.28 1.60 35.01
C LYS A 198 12.13 0.09 34.81
N PRO A 199 13.18 -0.63 34.40
CA PRO A 199 13.10 -2.05 34.16
C PRO A 199 12.93 -2.80 35.49
N THR A 200 12.08 -3.82 35.47
CA THR A 200 12.03 -4.90 36.46
C THR A 200 12.82 -6.11 35.97
N ASN A 201 12.81 -6.36 34.66
CA ASN A 201 13.58 -7.43 34.03
C ASN A 201 14.03 -7.03 32.62
N ILE A 202 15.24 -7.45 32.23
CA ILE A 202 15.79 -7.25 30.88
C ILE A 202 16.34 -8.59 30.41
N THR A 203 15.77 -9.10 29.32
CA THR A 203 16.23 -10.34 28.68
C THR A 203 16.87 -10.01 27.33
N VAL A 204 18.11 -10.46 27.11
CA VAL A 204 18.75 -10.34 25.81
C VAL A 204 18.23 -11.47 24.92
N LEU A 205 17.77 -11.12 23.73
CA LEU A 205 17.28 -12.06 22.73
C LEU A 205 18.42 -12.31 21.72
N ASP A 206 18.72 -13.58 21.47
CA ASP A 206 19.71 -13.98 20.47
C ASP A 206 19.23 -13.73 19.03
#